data_AF-A0A0B1SKA3-F1
#
_entry.id   AF-A0A0B1SKA3-F1
#
_cell.length_a   1.000
_cell.length_b   1.000
_cell.length_c   1.000
_cell.angle_alpha   90.00
_cell.angle_beta   90.00
_cell.angle_gamma   90.00
#
_symmetry.space_group_name_H-M   'P 1'
#
loop_
_entity.id
_entity.type
_entity.pdbx_description
1 polymer ?
#
loop_
_entity_poly.entity_id
_entity_poly.type
_entity_poly.pdbx_seq_one_letter_code
_entity_poly.pdbx_strand_id
1 'polypeptide(L)'
;MTKYVKIDGKEYLNMATSNFLGFIGEKRIEDVAKQTIRKYGVGSCGPRGFYGTVDVHLNLESELANFMGCEEAVLYSYGFATVASAIPAYAKKGDIIFVDKGVNFAIQKGLQACRSRVEWFEHNDMQDLERLLKEQ
;
A
#
# COMPACT_ATOMS: atom_id res chain seq x y z
N MET A 1 -4.09 0.23 -17.42
CA MET A 1 -3.83 0.33 -18.87
C MET A 1 -3.33 -1.02 -19.36
N THR A 2 -3.80 -1.46 -20.53
CA THR A 2 -3.42 -2.72 -21.19
C THR A 2 -2.01 -2.66 -21.76
N LYS A 3 -1.52 -3.80 -22.28
CA LYS A 3 -0.23 -3.94 -22.95
C LYS A 3 0.00 -2.91 -24.07
N TYR A 4 -1.05 -2.56 -24.80
CA TYR A 4 -1.03 -1.54 -25.83
C TYR A 4 -1.89 -0.34 -25.42
N VAL A 5 -1.50 0.84 -25.89
CA VAL A 5 -2.24 2.10 -25.73
C VAL A 5 -2.43 2.75 -27.10
N LYS A 6 -3.60 3.37 -27.30
CA LYS A 6 -3.92 4.11 -28.52
C LYS A 6 -3.79 5.60 -28.26
N ILE A 7 -2.89 6.27 -28.98
CA ILE A 7 -2.64 7.71 -28.90
C ILE A 7 -2.80 8.26 -30.32
N ASP A 8 -3.66 9.25 -30.50
CA ASP A 8 -3.95 9.89 -31.79
C ASP A 8 -4.26 8.90 -32.92
N GLY A 9 -5.03 7.85 -32.60
CA GLY A 9 -5.43 6.85 -33.60
C GLY A 9 -4.39 5.75 -33.85
N LYS A 10 -3.15 5.88 -33.37
CA LYS A 10 -2.07 4.91 -33.55
C LYS A 10 -1.84 4.08 -32.28
N GLU A 11 -1.54 2.80 -32.48
CA GLU A 11 -1.26 1.87 -31.38
C GLU A 11 0.24 1.86 -31.03
N TYR A 12 0.52 1.83 -29.73
CA TYR A 12 1.86 1.81 -29.16
C TYR A 12 1.96 0.74 -28.07
N LEU A 13 3.15 0.15 -27.93
CA LEU A 13 3.47 -0.68 -26.76
C LEU A 13 3.55 0.21 -25.52
N ASN A 14 2.80 -0.14 -24.48
CA ASN A 14 2.78 0.62 -23.25
C ASN A 14 3.92 0.17 -22.32
N MET A 15 4.99 0.97 -22.27
CA MET A 15 6.13 0.77 -21.37
C MET A 15 6.10 1.67 -20.12
N ALA A 16 5.00 2.38 -19.88
CA ALA A 16 4.85 3.33 -18.77
C ALA A 16 3.80 2.89 -17.74
N THR A 17 3.44 1.61 -17.73
CA THR A 17 2.41 1.03 -16.85
C THR A 17 3.03 0.23 -15.70
N SER A 18 2.40 0.27 -14.53
CA SER A 18 2.76 -0.59 -13.38
C SER A 18 2.07 -1.97 -13.43
N ASN A 19 1.48 -2.35 -14.56
CA ASN A 19 0.84 -3.65 -14.76
C ASN A 19 1.87 -4.77 -15.01
N PHE A 20 2.81 -4.94 -14.07
CA PHE A 20 3.97 -5.82 -14.24
C PHE A 20 3.59 -7.29 -14.51
N LEU A 21 2.51 -7.77 -13.89
CA LEU A 21 2.02 -9.14 -14.05
C LEU A 21 0.99 -9.31 -15.17
N GLY A 22 0.62 -8.24 -15.87
CA GLY A 22 -0.33 -8.31 -16.97
C GLY A 22 -1.77 -8.64 -16.56
N PHE A 23 -2.14 -8.46 -15.29
CA PHE A 23 -3.47 -8.82 -14.77
C PHE A 23 -4.60 -7.93 -15.27
N ILE A 24 -4.32 -6.70 -15.67
CA ILE A 24 -5.34 -5.83 -16.27
C ILE A 24 -5.80 -6.42 -17.62
N GLY A 25 -7.08 -6.78 -17.71
CA GLY A 25 -7.71 -7.37 -18.90
C GLY A 25 -7.62 -8.90 -18.96
N GLU A 26 -7.14 -9.56 -17.90
CA GLU A 26 -7.15 -11.01 -17.82
C GLU A 26 -8.58 -11.51 -17.55
N LYS A 27 -9.09 -12.37 -18.45
CA LYS A 27 -10.50 -12.75 -18.49
C LYS A 27 -10.96 -13.47 -17.23
N ARG A 28 -10.13 -14.35 -16.65
CA ARG A 28 -10.51 -15.07 -15.42
C ARG A 28 -10.66 -14.08 -14.25
N ILE A 29 -9.78 -13.09 -14.11
CA ILE A 29 -9.94 -12.02 -13.10
C ILE A 29 -11.22 -11.21 -13.33
N GLU A 30 -11.52 -10.83 -14.57
CA GLU A 30 -12.75 -10.10 -14.90
C GLU A 30 -14.02 -10.89 -14.56
N ASP A 31 -14.03 -12.18 -14.89
CA ASP A 31 -15.19 -13.05 -14.66
C ASP A 31 -15.43 -13.25 -13.15
N VAL A 32 -14.35 -13.43 -12.36
CA VAL A 32 -14.44 -13.46 -10.89
C VAL A 32 -14.94 -12.12 -10.35
N ALA A 33 -14.43 -10.99 -10.84
CA ALA A 33 -14.88 -9.67 -10.40
C ALA A 33 -16.39 -9.46 -10.66
N LYS A 34 -16.89 -9.84 -11.84
CA LYS A 34 -18.32 -9.76 -12.18
C LYS A 34 -19.17 -10.63 -11.25
N GLN A 35 -18.72 -11.84 -10.93
CA GLN A 35 -19.43 -12.73 -10.00
C GLN A 35 -19.45 -12.16 -8.58
N THR A 36 -18.33 -11.63 -8.10
CA THR A 36 -18.22 -10.97 -6.79
C THR A 36 -19.16 -9.77 -6.69
N ILE A 37 -19.21 -8.91 -7.71
CA ILE A 37 -20.14 -7.77 -7.74
C ILE A 37 -21.60 -8.23 -7.71
N ARG A 38 -21.96 -9.31 -8.42
CA ARG A 38 -23.32 -9.87 -8.36
C ARG A 38 -23.68 -10.41 -6.97
N LYS A 39 -22.72 -10.98 -6.24
CA LYS A 39 -22.91 -11.52 -4.89
C LYS A 39 -22.97 -10.44 -3.82
N TYR A 40 -22.07 -9.46 -3.87
CA TYR A 40 -21.84 -8.50 -2.79
C TYR A 40 -22.31 -7.07 -3.09
N GLY A 41 -22.73 -6.79 -4.33
CA GLY A 41 -23.01 -5.44 -4.79
C GLY A 41 -21.74 -4.65 -5.12
N VAL A 42 -21.90 -3.34 -5.30
CA VAL A 42 -20.82 -2.43 -5.77
C VAL A 42 -19.96 -1.85 -4.65
N GLY A 43 -20.28 -2.16 -3.39
CA GLY A 43 -19.52 -1.70 -2.22
C GLY A 43 -20.24 -1.99 -0.90
N SER A 44 -19.52 -1.93 0.20
CA SER A 44 -20.06 -2.17 1.55
C SER A 44 -20.80 -0.96 2.15
N CYS A 45 -20.64 0.23 1.57
CA CYS A 45 -21.26 1.49 2.02
C CYS A 45 -21.02 1.83 3.51
N GLY A 46 -19.96 1.30 4.12
CA GLY A 46 -19.63 1.55 5.53
C GLY A 46 -18.15 1.33 5.84
N PRO A 47 -17.64 1.91 6.93
CA PRO A 47 -16.28 1.67 7.39
C PRO A 47 -16.13 0.29 8.03
N ARG A 48 -14.90 -0.22 8.08
CA ARG A 48 -14.56 -1.53 8.65
C ARG A 48 -15.01 -1.72 10.11
N GLY A 49 -14.97 -0.66 10.91
CA GLY A 49 -15.40 -0.66 12.31
C GLY A 49 -16.92 -0.64 12.53
N PHE A 50 -17.71 -0.73 11.46
CA PHE A 50 -19.17 -0.78 11.51
C PHE A 50 -19.68 -1.84 10.51
N TYR A 51 -20.77 -1.58 9.80
CA TYR A 51 -21.33 -2.51 8.79
C TYR A 51 -20.50 -2.65 7.49
N GLY A 52 -19.26 -2.16 7.45
CA GLY A 52 -18.43 -2.16 6.24
C GLY A 52 -17.64 -3.45 6.00
N THR A 53 -17.56 -4.35 6.98
CA THR A 53 -16.79 -5.59 6.87
C THR A 53 -17.71 -6.73 6.44
N VAL A 54 -17.32 -7.43 5.37
CA VAL A 54 -17.96 -8.67 4.91
C VAL A 54 -16.90 -9.75 4.68
N ASP A 55 -17.33 -11.01 4.60
CA ASP A 55 -16.46 -12.22 4.51
C ASP A 55 -15.31 -12.10 3.49
N VAL A 56 -15.54 -11.53 2.31
CA VAL A 56 -14.50 -11.37 1.28
C VAL A 56 -13.30 -10.54 1.75
N HIS A 57 -13.51 -9.58 2.66
CA HIS A 57 -12.42 -8.79 3.24
C HIS A 57 -11.57 -9.64 4.19
N LEU A 58 -12.22 -10.41 5.07
CA LEU A 58 -11.54 -11.26 6.04
C LEU A 58 -10.78 -12.40 5.34
N ASN A 59 -11.37 -12.97 4.30
CA ASN A 59 -10.70 -13.98 3.48
C ASN A 59 -9.44 -13.42 2.81
N LEU A 60 -9.54 -12.21 2.23
CA LEU A 60 -8.39 -11.56 1.62
C LEU A 60 -7.30 -11.20 2.66
N GLU A 61 -7.68 -10.76 3.86
CA GLU A 61 -6.73 -10.54 4.96
C GLU A 61 -5.99 -11.82 5.33
N SER A 62 -6.70 -12.94 5.45
CA SER A 62 -6.08 -14.24 5.74
C SER A 62 -5.17 -14.70 4.60
N GLU A 63 -5.59 -14.58 3.34
CA GLU A 63 -4.77 -14.94 2.18
C GLU A 63 -3.50 -14.08 2.10
N LEU A 64 -3.60 -12.78 2.37
CA LEU A 64 -2.46 -11.87 2.41
C LEU A 64 -1.50 -12.19 3.56
N ALA A 65 -2.00 -12.47 4.76
CA ALA A 65 -1.19 -12.87 5.91
C ALA A 65 -0.39 -14.14 5.59
N ASN A 66 -1.06 -15.16 5.03
CA ASN A 66 -0.43 -16.40 4.59
C ASN A 66 0.61 -16.18 3.49
N PHE A 67 0.31 -15.35 2.49
CA PHE A 67 1.23 -15.05 1.40
C PHE A 67 2.50 -14.32 1.88
N MET A 68 2.35 -13.41 2.85
CA MET A 68 3.45 -12.62 3.40
C MET A 68 4.21 -13.35 4.52
N GLY A 69 3.68 -14.46 5.04
CA GLY A 69 4.24 -15.15 6.20
C GLY A 69 4.09 -14.34 7.50
N CYS A 70 3.00 -13.59 7.64
CA CYS A 70 2.69 -12.79 8.82
C CYS A 70 1.54 -13.41 9.62
N GLU A 71 1.42 -13.06 10.91
CA GLU A 71 0.34 -13.55 11.78
C GLU A 71 -1.05 -13.05 11.33
N GLU A 72 -1.15 -11.77 10.97
CA GLU A 72 -2.38 -11.12 10.53
C GLU A 72 -2.09 -10.08 9.43
N ALA A 73 -3.14 -9.66 8.73
CA ALA A 73 -3.09 -8.55 7.78
C ALA A 73 -4.31 -7.63 7.96
N VAL A 74 -4.12 -6.34 7.67
CA VAL A 74 -5.17 -5.33 7.71
C VAL A 74 -5.33 -4.69 6.33
N LEU A 75 -6.55 -4.71 5.80
CA LEU A 75 -6.85 -4.09 4.51
C LEU A 75 -7.13 -2.59 4.62
N TYR A 76 -6.58 -1.87 3.65
CA TYR A 76 -6.83 -0.46 3.39
C TYR A 76 -7.29 -0.26 1.96
N SER A 77 -8.14 0.74 1.72
CA SER A 77 -8.66 1.03 0.38
C SER A 77 -7.62 1.64 -0.57
N TYR A 78 -6.52 2.18 -0.05
CA TYR A 78 -5.50 2.86 -0.86
C TYR A 78 -4.12 2.83 -0.21
N GLY A 79 -3.09 2.48 -0.99
CA GLY A 79 -1.72 2.28 -0.50
C GLY A 79 -1.10 3.52 0.17
N PHE A 80 -1.38 4.73 -0.34
CA PHE A 80 -0.92 5.96 0.33
C PHE A 80 -1.53 6.08 1.73
N ALA A 81 -2.84 5.81 1.87
CA ALA A 81 -3.53 5.89 3.15
C ALA A 81 -3.04 4.81 4.12
N THR A 82 -2.72 3.61 3.62
CA THR A 82 -2.08 2.55 4.40
C THR A 82 -0.81 3.06 5.07
N VAL A 83 0.15 3.54 4.29
CA VAL A 83 1.47 3.95 4.80
C VAL A 83 1.37 5.18 5.69
N ALA A 84 0.62 6.20 5.25
CA ALA A 84 0.49 7.45 5.98
C ALA A 84 -0.25 7.31 7.32
N SER A 85 -1.10 6.30 7.48
CA SER A 85 -1.80 6.03 8.74
C SER A 85 -1.13 4.99 9.63
N ALA A 86 -0.41 4.02 9.04
CA ALA A 86 0.30 2.99 9.81
C ALA A 86 1.42 3.58 10.67
N ILE A 87 2.23 4.50 10.13
CA ILE A 87 3.34 5.12 10.87
C ILE A 87 2.87 5.78 12.19
N PRO A 88 1.91 6.73 12.19
CA PRO A 88 1.44 7.36 13.42
C PRO A 88 0.61 6.44 14.34
N ALA A 89 0.18 5.27 13.87
CA ALA A 89 -0.48 4.28 14.73
C ALA A 89 0.51 3.61 15.70
N TYR A 90 1.75 3.40 15.24
CA TYR A 90 2.80 2.71 16.01
C TYR A 90 3.84 3.64 16.63
N ALA A 91 4.10 4.81 16.04
CA ALA A 91 5.06 5.78 16.55
C ALA A 91 4.37 7.08 16.98
N LYS A 92 4.75 7.60 18.14
CA LYS A 92 4.17 8.79 18.77
C LYS A 92 5.26 9.73 19.29
N LYS A 93 4.81 10.88 19.82
CA LYS A 93 5.68 11.81 20.54
C LYS A 93 6.42 11.07 21.67
N GLY A 94 7.75 11.10 21.62
CA GLY A 94 8.63 10.39 22.55
C GLY A 94 9.48 9.33 21.85
N ASP A 95 9.00 8.81 20.72
CA ASP A 95 9.74 7.85 19.90
C ASP A 95 10.71 8.55 18.94
N ILE A 96 11.70 7.79 18.48
CA ILE A 96 12.63 8.16 17.42
C ILE A 96 12.43 7.26 16.20
N ILE A 97 12.43 7.85 15.01
CA ILE A 97 12.32 7.14 13.74
C ILE A 97 13.51 7.52 12.86
N PHE A 98 14.27 6.52 12.42
CA PHE A 98 15.34 6.69 11.44
C PHE A 98 14.79 6.46 10.04
N VAL A 99 15.02 7.40 9.13
CA VAL A 99 14.36 7.42 7.82
C VAL A 99 15.35 7.74 6.71
N ASP A 100 15.32 6.93 5.66
CA ASP A 100 16.09 7.14 4.45
C ASP A 100 15.57 8.39 3.70
N LYS A 101 16.46 9.27 3.21
CA LYS A 101 16.07 10.49 2.48
C LYS A 101 15.33 10.25 1.15
N GLY A 102 15.43 9.06 0.58
CA GLY A 102 14.77 8.62 -0.66
C GLY A 102 13.38 8.01 -0.47
N VAL A 103 12.81 8.02 0.74
CA VAL A 103 11.46 7.48 0.97
C VAL A 103 10.38 8.20 0.17
N ASN A 104 9.34 7.45 -0.21
CA ASN A 104 8.22 7.99 -0.97
C ASN A 104 7.38 9.00 -0.17
N PHE A 105 6.54 9.74 -0.88
CA PHE A 105 5.70 10.79 -0.32
C PHE A 105 4.71 10.31 0.75
N ALA A 106 4.21 9.07 0.69
CA ALA A 106 3.29 8.53 1.68
C ALA A 106 3.97 8.36 3.05
N ILE A 107 5.21 7.89 3.06
CA ILE A 107 6.04 7.78 4.27
C ILE A 107 6.24 9.17 4.89
N GLN A 108 6.63 10.15 4.09
CA GLN A 108 6.83 11.53 4.55
C GLN A 108 5.58 12.10 5.24
N LYS A 109 4.39 11.76 4.75
CA LYS A 109 3.12 12.20 5.34
C LYS A 109 2.78 11.49 6.64
N GLY A 110 3.09 10.20 6.76
CA GLY A 110 2.97 9.48 8.04
C GLY A 110 3.93 10.02 9.10
N LEU A 111 5.17 10.34 8.72
CA LEU A 111 6.17 10.95 9.60
C LEU A 111 5.72 12.33 10.10
N GLN A 112 5.16 13.15 9.22
CA GLN A 112 4.58 14.44 9.61
C GLN A 112 3.43 14.27 10.62
N ALA A 113 2.62 13.22 10.47
CA ALA A 113 1.47 12.96 11.34
C ALA A 113 1.85 12.41 12.73
N CYS A 114 2.92 11.61 12.84
CA CYS A 114 3.27 10.90 14.08
C CYS A 114 3.83 11.80 15.19
N ARG A 115 4.43 12.95 14.83
CA ARG A 115 5.09 13.90 15.76
C ARG A 115 6.23 13.28 16.59
N SER A 116 6.79 12.16 16.16
CA SER A 116 8.02 11.58 16.70
C SER A 116 9.24 12.43 16.34
N ARG A 117 10.38 12.18 17.01
CA ARG A 117 11.67 12.69 16.54
C ARG A 117 12.05 11.90 15.28
N VAL A 118 12.39 12.59 14.21
CA VAL A 118 12.78 11.95 12.94
C VAL A 118 14.23 12.28 12.65
N GLU A 119 15.06 11.24 12.53
CA GLU A 119 16.45 11.32 12.11
C GLU A 119 16.56 10.86 10.65
N TRP A 120 17.07 11.72 9.79
CA TRP A 120 17.20 11.44 8.36
C TRP A 120 18.61 11.02 8.01
N PHE A 121 18.78 9.82 7.46
CA PHE A 121 20.06 9.34 6.94
C PHE A 121 20.13 9.44 5.41
N GLU A 122 21.34 9.59 4.87
CA GLU A 122 21.55 9.67 3.42
C GLU A 122 21.02 8.44 2.67
N HIS A 123 20.48 8.66 1.47
CA HIS A 123 19.79 7.59 0.74
C HIS A 123 20.72 6.39 0.50
N ASN A 124 20.30 5.23 1.00
CA ASN A 124 21.01 3.95 0.91
C ASN A 124 22.41 3.95 1.57
N ASP A 125 22.66 4.87 2.52
CA ASP A 125 23.92 4.95 3.27
C ASP A 125 23.80 4.30 4.66
N MET A 126 24.34 3.09 4.77
CA MET A 126 24.35 2.35 6.03
C MET A 126 25.33 2.90 7.07
N GLN A 127 26.39 3.61 6.66
CA GLN A 127 27.36 4.19 7.59
C GLN A 127 26.77 5.41 8.29
N ASP A 128 26.04 6.25 7.55
CA ASP A 128 25.33 7.39 8.12
C ASP A 128 24.20 6.95 9.06
N LEU A 129 23.45 5.90 8.68
CA LEU A 129 22.48 5.28 9.57
C LEU A 129 23.12 4.75 10.85
N GLU A 130 24.24 4.01 10.76
CA GLU A 130 24.94 3.47 11.93
C GLU A 130 25.47 4.59 12.84
N ARG A 131 25.99 5.68 12.27
CA ARG A 131 26.44 6.86 13.03
C ARG A 131 25.30 7.46 13.84
N LEU A 132 24.14 7.73 13.22
CA LEU A 132 22.98 8.30 13.89
C LEU A 132 22.41 7.38 14.98
N LEU A 133 22.47 6.05 14.78
CA LEU A 133 22.07 5.07 15.78
C LEU A 133 22.99 5.08 17.01
N LYS A 134 24.30 5.25 16.83
CA LYS A 134 25.30 5.33 17.91
C LYS A 134 25.23 6.63 18.73
N GLU A 135 24.56 7.65 18.22
CA GLU A 135 24.37 8.95 18.90
C GLU A 135 23.17 8.96 19.87
N GLN A 136 22.40 7.87 19.96
CA GLN A 136 21.31 7.70 20.92
C GLN A 136 21.78 7.06 22.22
#